data_AF-A0A7S4RDT1-F1
#
_entry.id   AF-A0A7S4RDT1-F1
#
_cell.length_a   1.000
_cell.length_b   1.000
_cell.length_c   1.000
_cell.angle_alpha   90.00
_cell.angle_beta   90.00
_cell.angle_gamma   90.00
#
_symmetry.space_group_name_H-M   'P 1'
#
loop_
_entity.id
_entity.type
_entity.pdbx_description
1 polymer ?
#
loop_
_entity_poly.entity_id
_entity_poly.type
_entity_poly.pdbx_seq_one_letter_code
_entity_poly.pdbx_strand_id
1 'polypeptide(L)'
;ASLFGTQGGCALIAQSLLNVGSGGRSRVSGLVMGITLGLSVFILAPIMAQIPVAALVGLITLIALNTFAWSSIVLILRVNWIDAIVVVLVTVVTVWQDLCVAVVCGVILCGLGFAWTSATDVRVEASADKDKPNHRVYVLKGPLFFGSAMNYKNTFSTSELHEEVIVLDFTNSKILDISGVKAIEETR
;
A
#
# COMPACT_ATOMS: atom_id res chain seq x y z
N ALA A 1 -3.75 -29.92 -3.53
CA ALA A 1 -3.82 -29.53 -2.11
C ALA A 1 -5.26 -29.65 -1.60
N SER A 2 -6.21 -28.86 -2.10
CA SER A 2 -7.62 -28.91 -1.65
C SER A 2 -8.29 -30.29 -1.78
N LEU A 3 -8.06 -31.01 -2.89
CA LEU A 3 -8.57 -32.38 -3.08
C LEU A 3 -8.02 -33.41 -2.08
N PHE A 4 -6.90 -33.11 -1.42
CA PHE A 4 -6.24 -33.97 -0.43
C PHE A 4 -6.46 -33.48 1.01
N GLY A 5 -7.43 -32.57 1.24
CA GLY A 5 -7.71 -32.02 2.58
C GLY A 5 -6.60 -31.13 3.14
N THR A 6 -5.67 -30.65 2.31
CA THR A 6 -4.57 -29.78 2.76
C THR A 6 -5.06 -28.36 3.03
N GLN A 7 -4.61 -27.76 4.13
CA GLN A 7 -4.84 -26.35 4.44
C GLN A 7 -4.14 -25.43 3.44
N GLY A 8 -4.64 -24.20 3.28
CA GLY A 8 -3.98 -23.18 2.46
C GLY A 8 -2.58 -22.86 2.98
N GLY A 9 -1.60 -22.74 2.09
CA GLY A 9 -0.22 -22.43 2.42
C GLY A 9 0.26 -21.16 1.71
N CYS A 10 1.26 -20.50 2.28
CA CYS A 10 1.95 -19.36 1.70
C CYS A 10 3.47 -19.61 1.69
N ALA A 11 4.25 -18.67 1.16
CA ALA A 11 5.69 -18.75 1.23
C ALA A 11 6.19 -18.53 2.67
N LEU A 12 6.99 -19.45 3.20
CA LEU A 12 7.63 -19.29 4.51
C LEU A 12 8.98 -18.59 4.36
N ILE A 13 9.06 -17.33 4.83
CA ILE A 13 10.27 -16.50 4.72
C ILE A 13 11.45 -17.14 5.46
N ALA A 14 11.27 -17.54 6.72
CA ALA A 14 12.33 -18.12 7.54
C ALA A 14 12.92 -19.40 6.91
N GLN A 15 12.07 -20.30 6.40
CA GLN A 15 12.51 -21.54 5.75
C GLN A 15 13.19 -21.27 4.41
N SER A 16 12.71 -20.27 3.66
CA SER A 16 13.33 -19.88 2.39
C SER A 16 14.73 -19.29 2.61
N LEU A 17 14.89 -18.46 3.66
CA LEU A 17 16.19 -17.89 4.04
C LEU A 17 17.18 -18.98 4.48
N LEU A 18 16.74 -19.94 5.29
CA LEU A 18 17.57 -21.08 5.68
C LEU A 18 17.98 -21.91 4.46
N ASN A 19 17.03 -22.23 3.58
CA ASN A 19 17.29 -23.03 2.40
C ASN A 19 18.30 -22.37 1.44
N VAL A 20 18.15 -21.06 1.19
CA VAL A 20 19.10 -20.29 0.37
C VAL A 20 20.45 -20.17 1.08
N GLY A 21 20.46 -19.97 2.40
CA GLY A 21 21.68 -19.96 3.23
C GLY A 21 22.43 -21.30 3.20
N SER A 22 21.72 -22.41 3.05
CA SER A 22 22.28 -23.75 2.86
C SER A 22 22.69 -24.05 1.41
N GLY A 23 22.65 -23.07 0.50
CA GLY A 23 23.03 -23.24 -0.91
C GLY A 23 21.91 -23.76 -1.82
N GLY A 24 20.68 -23.93 -1.32
CA GLY A 24 19.51 -24.31 -2.09
C GLY A 24 19.02 -23.18 -2.98
N ARG A 25 19.38 -23.21 -4.28
CA ARG A 25 19.00 -22.17 -5.26
C ARG A 25 18.11 -22.68 -6.40
N SER A 26 17.90 -23.99 -6.49
CA SER A 26 17.10 -24.62 -7.54
C SER A 26 15.71 -25.01 -7.04
N ARG A 27 14.75 -25.16 -7.96
CA ARG A 27 13.39 -25.66 -7.65
C ARG A 27 13.40 -27.08 -7.08
N VAL A 28 14.47 -27.83 -7.35
CA VAL A 28 14.67 -29.20 -6.82
C VAL A 28 14.80 -29.19 -5.31
N SER A 29 15.42 -28.15 -4.73
CA SER A 29 15.58 -28.05 -3.28
C SER A 29 14.23 -27.94 -2.55
N GLY A 30 13.27 -27.18 -3.10
CA GLY A 30 11.91 -27.13 -2.55
C GLY A 30 11.16 -28.47 -2.67
N LEU A 31 11.36 -29.20 -3.77
CA LEU A 31 10.79 -30.55 -3.95
C LEU A 31 11.36 -31.53 -2.92
N VAL A 32 12.68 -31.53 -2.74
CA VAL A 32 13.37 -32.38 -1.76
C VAL A 32 12.91 -32.05 -0.34
N MET A 33 12.76 -30.77 0.00
CA MET A 33 12.22 -30.34 1.29
C MET A 33 10.81 -30.90 1.51
N GLY A 34 9.90 -30.77 0.54
CA GLY A 34 8.53 -31.28 0.64
C GLY A 34 8.44 -32.80 0.78
N ILE A 35 9.21 -33.55 -0.02
CA ILE A 35 9.27 -35.01 0.05
C ILE A 35 9.87 -35.47 1.38
N THR A 36 10.97 -34.85 1.80
CA THR A 36 11.66 -35.18 3.06
C THR A 36 10.75 -34.91 4.26
N LEU A 37 10.05 -33.77 4.28
CA LEU A 37 9.05 -33.47 5.30
C LEU A 37 7.93 -34.50 5.31
N GLY A 38 7.37 -34.83 4.15
CA GLY A 38 6.32 -35.86 4.03
C GLY A 38 6.76 -37.22 4.60
N LEU A 39 7.93 -37.72 4.18
CA LEU A 39 8.50 -38.97 4.69
C LEU A 39 8.80 -38.91 6.18
N SER A 40 9.35 -37.79 6.67
CA SER A 40 9.66 -37.62 8.09
C SER A 40 8.41 -37.69 8.96
N VAL A 41 7.27 -37.16 8.51
CA VAL A 41 6.02 -37.24 9.26
C VAL A 41 5.56 -38.70 9.43
N PHE A 42 5.69 -39.54 8.40
CA PHE A 42 5.30 -40.95 8.49
C PHE A 42 6.27 -41.79 9.34
N ILE A 43 7.58 -41.57 9.17
CA ILE A 43 8.62 -42.37 9.84
C ILE A 43 8.81 -41.94 11.31
N LEU A 44 8.82 -40.64 11.56
CA LEU A 44 9.10 -40.04 12.87
C LEU A 44 7.84 -39.80 13.72
N ALA A 45 6.65 -40.19 13.23
CA ALA A 45 5.39 -40.13 13.98
C ALA A 45 5.49 -40.56 15.46
N PRO A 46 6.08 -41.72 15.83
CA PRO A 46 6.14 -42.15 17.23
C PRO A 46 7.02 -41.25 18.11
N ILE A 47 8.03 -40.60 17.52
CA ILE A 47 8.91 -39.67 18.23
C ILE A 47 8.21 -38.31 18.39
N MET A 48 7.55 -37.84 17.34
CA MET A 48 6.81 -36.57 17.34
C MET A 48 5.70 -36.55 18.40
N ALA A 49 5.05 -37.69 18.65
CA ALA A 49 4.02 -37.83 19.68
C ALA A 49 4.55 -37.64 21.12
N GLN A 50 5.86 -37.75 21.35
CA GLN A 50 6.49 -37.58 22.66
C GLN A 50 6.92 -36.13 22.93
N ILE A 51 6.76 -35.22 21.95
CA ILE A 51 7.18 -33.84 22.10
C ILE A 51 6.28 -33.14 23.12
N PRO A 52 6.83 -32.59 24.22
CA PRO A 52 6.03 -31.91 25.23
C PRO A 52 5.43 -30.63 24.66
N VAL A 53 4.15 -30.39 24.95
CA VAL A 53 3.42 -29.18 24.51
C VAL A 53 4.12 -27.90 24.97
N ALA A 54 4.78 -27.93 26.14
CA ALA A 54 5.56 -26.80 26.64
C ALA A 54 6.67 -26.35 25.68
N ALA A 55 7.36 -27.27 25.00
CA ALA A 55 8.38 -26.93 24.02
C ALA A 55 7.79 -26.27 22.78
N LEU A 56 6.61 -26.72 22.33
CA LEU A 56 5.88 -26.13 21.20
C LEU A 56 5.41 -24.71 21.49
N VAL A 57 4.89 -24.46 22.70
CA VAL A 57 4.50 -23.11 23.14
C VAL A 57 5.71 -22.19 23.14
N GLY A 58 6.84 -22.63 23.71
CA GLY A 58 8.08 -21.87 23.69
C GLY A 58 8.57 -21.51 22.29
N LEU A 59 8.49 -22.47 21.35
CA LEU A 59 8.85 -22.25 19.94
C LEU A 59 7.93 -21.20 19.28
N ILE A 60 6.61 -21.29 19.48
CA ILE A 60 5.66 -20.34 18.89
C ILE A 60 5.86 -18.93 19.48
N THR A 61 6.08 -18.81 20.80
CA THR A 61 6.38 -17.53 21.44
C THR A 61 7.67 -16.93 20.88
N LEU A 62 8.72 -17.73 20.70
CA LEU A 62 9.97 -17.27 20.09
C LEU A 62 9.75 -16.77 18.66
N ILE A 63 8.96 -17.48 17.84
CA ILE A 63 8.66 -17.06 16.47
C ILE A 63 7.84 -15.76 16.48
N ALA A 64 6.87 -15.62 17.37
CA ALA A 64 6.05 -14.41 17.50
C ALA A 64 6.93 -13.18 17.83
N LEU A 65 7.86 -13.33 18.78
CA LEU A 65 8.79 -12.26 19.15
C LEU A 65 9.76 -11.88 18.02
N ASN A 66 10.21 -12.86 17.23
CA ASN A 66 11.08 -12.61 16.09
C ASN A 66 10.34 -12.02 14.88
N THR A 67 9.04 -12.30 14.74
CA THR A 67 8.23 -11.76 13.63
C THR A 67 7.88 -10.29 13.88
N PHE A 68 7.84 -9.85 15.13
CA PHE A 68 7.53 -8.47 15.47
C PHE A 68 8.67 -7.53 15.05
N ALA A 69 8.40 -6.69 14.06
CA ALA A 69 9.35 -5.68 13.60
C ALA A 69 9.38 -4.49 14.57
N TRP A 70 10.28 -4.52 15.56
CA TRP A 70 10.43 -3.44 16.55
C TRP A 70 10.68 -2.05 15.93
N SER A 71 11.32 -2.01 14.75
CA SER A 71 11.52 -0.79 13.97
C SER A 71 10.20 -0.14 13.51
N SER A 72 9.12 -0.90 13.34
CA SER A 72 7.84 -0.39 12.86
C SER A 72 7.22 0.65 13.80
N ILE A 73 7.49 0.57 15.11
CA ILE A 73 7.01 1.57 16.08
C ILE A 73 7.63 2.95 15.80
N VAL A 74 8.93 2.97 15.51
CA VAL A 74 9.64 4.22 15.17
C VAL A 74 9.20 4.73 13.80
N LEU A 75 8.94 3.83 12.86
CA LEU A 75 8.49 4.20 11.52
C LEU A 75 7.14 4.94 11.57
N ILE A 76 6.19 4.50 12.39
CA ILE A 76 4.87 5.12 12.54
C ILE A 76 4.99 6.62 12.93
N LEU A 77 6.01 7.01 13.69
CA LEU A 77 6.25 8.40 14.06
C LEU A 77 6.80 9.28 12.91
N ARG A 78 7.25 8.66 11.81
CA ARG A 78 7.89 9.33 10.67
C ARG A 78 7.03 9.32 9.40
N VAL A 79 5.95 8.55 9.36
CA VAL A 79 5.05 8.47 8.18
C VAL A 79 4.02 9.58 8.17
N ASN A 80 3.32 9.74 7.03
CA ASN A 80 2.18 10.63 6.93
C ASN A 80 1.07 10.23 7.93
N TRP A 81 0.36 11.21 8.48
CA TRP A 81 -0.61 10.98 9.56
C TRP A 81 -1.71 9.98 9.17
N ILE A 82 -2.13 9.99 7.91
CA ILE A 82 -3.13 9.07 7.36
C ILE A 82 -2.63 7.62 7.45
N ASP A 83 -1.40 7.35 7.02
CA ASP A 83 -0.83 6.00 7.04
C ASP A 83 -0.64 5.48 8.48
N ALA A 84 -0.23 6.37 9.40
CA ALA A 84 -0.13 6.03 10.82
C ALA A 84 -1.48 5.62 11.41
N ILE A 85 -2.56 6.34 11.09
CA ILE A 85 -3.92 6.01 11.54
C ILE A 85 -4.36 4.64 10.99
N VAL A 86 -4.08 4.35 9.72
CA VAL A 86 -4.44 3.06 9.12
C VAL A 86 -3.73 1.91 9.84
N VAL A 87 -2.42 2.03 10.09
CA VAL A 87 -1.65 0.99 10.80
C VAL A 87 -2.21 0.72 12.19
N VAL A 88 -2.48 1.78 12.96
CA VAL A 88 -3.03 1.66 14.32
C VAL A 88 -4.41 1.01 14.28
N LEU A 89 -5.28 1.46 13.37
CA LEU A 89 -6.64 0.94 13.26
C LEU A 89 -6.64 -0.54 12.87
N VAL A 90 -5.89 -0.94 11.84
CA VAL A 90 -5.79 -2.35 11.42
C VAL A 90 -5.26 -3.21 12.57
N THR A 91 -4.27 -2.72 13.33
CA THR A 91 -3.73 -3.45 14.49
C THR A 91 -4.78 -3.66 15.57
N VAL A 92 -5.54 -2.62 15.94
CA VAL A 92 -6.60 -2.70 16.95
C VAL A 92 -7.72 -3.64 16.50
N VAL A 93 -8.17 -3.53 15.24
CA VAL A 93 -9.22 -4.41 14.68
C VAL A 93 -8.75 -5.87 14.64
N THR A 94 -7.47 -6.12 14.34
CA THR A 94 -6.91 -7.48 14.35
C THR A 94 -6.97 -8.13 15.73
N VAL A 95 -6.75 -7.35 16.79
CA VAL A 95 -6.78 -7.84 18.18
C VAL A 95 -8.21 -8.05 18.70
N TRP A 96 -9.15 -7.18 18.32
CA TRP A 96 -10.54 -7.27 18.80
C TRP A 96 -11.42 -8.22 18.01
N GLN A 97 -11.19 -8.39 16.71
CA GLN A 97 -12.05 -9.15 15.83
C GLN A 97 -11.27 -10.30 15.19
N ASP A 98 -10.85 -10.13 13.93
CA ASP A 98 -10.20 -11.13 13.11
C ASP A 98 -9.24 -10.48 12.11
N LEU A 99 -8.19 -11.22 11.76
CA LEU A 99 -7.21 -10.80 10.74
C LEU A 99 -7.89 -10.51 9.39
N CYS A 100 -8.90 -11.29 9.00
CA CYS A 100 -9.60 -11.11 7.73
C CYS A 100 -10.31 -9.74 7.66
N VAL A 101 -11.07 -9.41 8.70
CA VAL A 101 -11.81 -8.13 8.80
C VAL A 101 -10.84 -6.97 8.81
N ALA A 102 -9.74 -7.08 9.58
CA ALA A 102 -8.73 -6.05 9.67
C ALA A 102 -8.06 -5.77 8.31
N VAL A 103 -7.73 -6.80 7.53
CA VAL A 103 -7.14 -6.64 6.19
C VAL A 103 -8.10 -5.92 5.24
N VAL A 104 -9.38 -6.30 5.23
CA VAL A 104 -10.39 -5.66 4.37
C VAL A 104 -10.55 -4.18 4.73
N CYS A 105 -10.70 -3.86 6.02
CA CYS A 105 -10.78 -2.48 6.48
C CYS A 105 -9.51 -1.68 6.13
N GLY A 106 -8.33 -2.28 6.30
CA GLY A 106 -7.05 -1.67 5.97
C GLY A 106 -6.94 -1.30 4.48
N VAL A 107 -7.29 -2.23 3.59
CA VAL A 107 -7.24 -1.98 2.13
C VAL A 107 -8.18 -0.84 1.72
N ILE A 108 -9.40 -0.80 2.29
CA ILE A 108 -10.37 0.27 2.01
C ILE A 108 -9.82 1.63 2.47
N LEU A 109 -9.31 1.71 3.70
CA LEU A 109 -8.77 2.96 4.25
C LEU A 109 -7.51 3.41 3.52
N CYS A 110 -6.61 2.50 3.14
CA CYS A 110 -5.45 2.83 2.29
C CYS A 110 -5.90 3.41 0.94
N GLY A 111 -6.92 2.83 0.31
CA GLY A 111 -7.46 3.34 -0.95
C GLY A 111 -8.04 4.75 -0.82
N LEU A 112 -8.82 5.00 0.24
CA LEU A 112 -9.39 6.31 0.54
C LEU A 112 -8.31 7.34 0.87
N GLY A 113 -7.33 6.98 1.70
CA GLY A 113 -6.21 7.84 2.07
C GLY A 113 -5.34 8.23 0.87
N PHE A 114 -5.09 7.28 -0.03
CA PHE A 114 -4.39 7.52 -1.28
C PHE A 114 -5.16 8.46 -2.21
N ALA A 115 -6.47 8.24 -2.36
CA ALA A 115 -7.33 9.11 -3.16
C ALA A 115 -7.37 10.55 -2.61
N TRP A 116 -7.47 10.71 -1.29
CA TRP A 116 -7.48 12.02 -0.63
C TRP A 116 -6.15 12.76 -0.79
N THR A 117 -5.02 12.07 -0.58
CA THR A 117 -3.69 12.66 -0.75
C THR A 117 -3.46 13.08 -2.20
N SER A 118 -3.84 12.22 -3.16
CA SER A 118 -3.73 12.52 -4.59
C SER A 118 -4.62 13.68 -5.04
N ALA A 119 -5.78 13.85 -4.40
CA ALA A 119 -6.69 14.97 -4.68
C ALA A 119 -6.16 16.31 -4.14
N THR A 120 -5.46 16.29 -3.02
CA THR A 120 -4.95 17.49 -2.33
C THR A 120 -3.66 18.02 -2.95
N ASP A 121 -2.89 17.18 -3.66
CA ASP A 121 -1.59 17.56 -4.23
C ASP A 121 -1.68 18.30 -5.59
N VAL A 122 -2.89 18.65 -6.04
CA VAL A 122 -3.07 19.48 -7.23
C VAL A 122 -2.76 20.93 -6.89
N ARG A 123 -1.65 21.44 -7.44
CA ARG A 123 -1.23 22.84 -7.28
C ARG A 123 -1.30 23.54 -8.63
N VAL A 124 -1.91 24.72 -8.61
CA VAL A 124 -1.93 25.63 -9.75
C VAL A 124 -0.92 26.73 -9.44
N GLU A 125 0.18 26.77 -10.18
CA GLU A 125 1.15 27.85 -10.08
C GLU A 125 0.86 28.86 -11.20
N ALA A 126 0.51 30.09 -10.82
CA ALA A 126 0.37 31.18 -11.78
C ALA A 126 1.74 31.83 -11.99
N SER A 127 2.22 31.82 -13.24
CA SER A 127 3.40 32.59 -13.64
C SER A 127 2.98 33.67 -14.63
N ALA A 128 3.35 34.92 -14.33
CA ALA A 128 3.22 36.00 -15.30
C ALA A 128 4.21 35.77 -16.45
N ASP A 129 3.73 35.89 -17.68
CA ASP A 129 4.60 35.86 -18.85
C ASP A 129 5.42 37.16 -18.86
N LYS A 130 6.75 37.05 -18.85
CA LYS A 130 7.63 38.23 -18.82
C LYS A 130 7.68 38.96 -20.16
N ASP A 131 7.25 38.32 -21.24
CA ASP A 131 7.37 38.86 -22.60
C ASP A 131 6.10 39.55 -23.13
N LYS A 132 4.93 39.39 -22.46
CA LYS A 132 3.67 40.02 -22.90
C LYS A 132 2.81 40.50 -21.71
N PRO A 133 2.48 41.81 -21.62
CA PRO A 133 1.79 42.39 -20.47
C PRO A 133 0.32 41.98 -20.28
N ASN A 134 -0.26 41.16 -21.17
CA ASN A 134 -1.66 40.69 -21.12
C ASN A 134 -1.80 39.15 -21.18
N HIS A 135 -0.71 38.41 -20.92
CA HIS A 135 -0.71 36.94 -20.92
C HIS A 135 -0.38 36.39 -19.54
N ARG A 136 -1.27 35.54 -18.98
CA ARG A 136 -0.94 34.71 -17.83
C ARG A 136 -0.86 33.24 -18.21
N VAL A 137 0.20 32.60 -17.71
CA VAL A 137 0.42 31.16 -17.85
C VAL A 137 0.11 30.50 -16.51
N TYR A 138 -0.91 29.63 -16.49
CA TYR A 138 -1.24 28.80 -15.34
C TYR A 138 -0.65 27.41 -15.56
N VAL A 139 0.35 27.05 -14.76
CA VAL A 139 0.98 25.74 -14.80
C VAL A 139 0.26 24.82 -13.82
N LEU A 140 -0.39 23.78 -14.34
CA LEU A 140 -1.02 22.75 -13.53
C LEU A 140 -0.01 21.68 -13.15
N LYS A 141 0.12 21.40 -11.85
CA LYS A 141 0.90 20.28 -11.33
C LYS A 141 -0.01 19.29 -10.62
N GLY A 142 0.14 18.01 -10.97
CA GLY A 142 -0.61 16.91 -10.34
C GLY A 142 -1.80 16.41 -11.16
N PRO A 143 -2.42 15.30 -10.76
CA PRO A 143 -3.48 14.64 -11.52
C PRO A 143 -4.83 15.35 -11.38
N LEU A 144 -5.46 15.68 -12.51
CA LEU A 144 -6.82 16.22 -12.57
C LEU A 144 -7.84 15.07 -12.69
N PHE A 145 -8.62 14.87 -11.64
CA PHE A 145 -9.70 13.89 -11.56
C PHE A 145 -10.83 14.37 -10.65
N PHE A 146 -11.89 13.59 -10.45
CA PHE A 146 -13.04 13.95 -9.59
C PHE A 146 -12.65 14.59 -8.25
N GLY A 147 -11.64 14.05 -7.57
CA GLY A 147 -11.18 14.55 -6.27
C GLY A 147 -10.52 15.93 -6.32
N SER A 148 -9.86 16.27 -7.43
CA SER A 148 -9.14 17.54 -7.59
C SER A 148 -9.87 18.58 -8.45
N ALA A 149 -10.94 18.18 -9.15
CA ALA A 149 -11.75 19.06 -10.00
C ALA A 149 -12.35 20.26 -9.22
N MET A 150 -12.77 20.05 -7.97
CA MET A 150 -13.32 21.13 -7.14
C MET A 150 -12.24 22.15 -6.73
N ASN A 151 -11.05 21.69 -6.36
CA ASN A 151 -9.92 22.58 -6.03
C ASN A 151 -9.46 23.38 -7.25
N TYR A 152 -9.43 22.75 -8.43
CA TYR A 152 -9.19 23.44 -9.69
C TYR A 152 -10.21 24.56 -9.91
N LYS A 153 -11.51 24.28 -9.84
CA LYS A 153 -12.56 25.30 -10.03
C LYS A 153 -12.47 26.45 -9.03
N ASN A 154 -12.23 26.17 -7.74
CA ASN A 154 -12.10 27.22 -6.74
C ASN A 154 -10.91 28.15 -7.01
N THR A 155 -9.80 27.61 -7.54
CA THR A 155 -8.61 28.40 -7.85
C THR A 155 -8.87 29.36 -9.01
N PHE A 156 -9.51 28.87 -10.09
CA PHE A 156 -9.85 29.70 -11.25
C PHE A 156 -11.03 30.64 -11.03
N SER A 157 -11.98 30.29 -10.13
CA SER A 157 -13.12 31.15 -9.79
C SER A 157 -12.75 32.34 -8.88
N THR A 158 -11.61 32.27 -8.17
CA THR A 158 -11.14 33.37 -7.29
C THR A 158 -10.31 34.41 -8.05
N SER A 159 -9.68 34.02 -9.15
CA SER A 159 -9.09 34.96 -10.09
C SER A 159 -10.20 35.54 -10.96
N GLU A 160 -10.63 36.78 -10.67
CA GLU A 160 -11.39 37.58 -11.63
C GLU A 160 -10.56 37.70 -12.92
N LEU A 161 -10.90 36.90 -13.93
CA LEU A 161 -10.20 36.82 -15.22
C LEU A 161 -10.50 38.08 -16.05
N HIS A 162 -9.86 39.19 -15.68
CA HIS A 162 -9.84 40.45 -16.43
C HIS A 162 -8.74 40.48 -17.51
N GLU A 163 -8.46 39.35 -18.16
CA GLU A 163 -7.31 39.21 -19.08
C GLU A 163 -7.73 38.60 -20.42
N GLU A 164 -7.18 39.11 -21.53
CA GLU A 164 -7.56 38.75 -22.91
C GLU A 164 -7.11 37.34 -23.33
N VAL A 165 -6.02 36.80 -22.78
CA VAL A 165 -5.48 35.49 -23.16
C VAL A 165 -4.92 34.74 -21.95
N ILE A 166 -5.51 33.58 -21.67
CA ILE A 166 -5.11 32.65 -20.61
C ILE A 166 -4.45 31.42 -21.26
N VAL A 167 -3.23 31.08 -20.84
CA VAL A 167 -2.53 29.87 -21.29
C VAL A 167 -2.52 28.86 -20.14
N LEU A 168 -3.16 27.70 -20.35
CA LEU A 168 -3.15 26.58 -19.41
C LEU A 168 -2.08 25.58 -19.83
N ASP A 169 -1.03 25.45 -19.03
CA ASP A 169 0.04 24.48 -19.25
C ASP A 169 -0.22 23.19 -18.44
N PHE A 170 -0.47 22.10 -19.16
CA PHE A 170 -0.70 20.76 -18.62
C PHE A 170 0.54 19.86 -18.68
N THR A 171 1.73 20.38 -19.01
CA THR A 171 2.96 19.58 -19.19
C THR A 171 3.29 18.71 -17.96
N ASN A 172 2.97 19.18 -16.75
CA ASN A 172 3.18 18.46 -15.49
C ASN A 172 1.89 17.93 -14.84
N SER A 173 0.82 17.78 -15.63
CA SER A 173 -0.48 17.30 -15.18
C SER A 173 -0.99 16.14 -16.05
N LYS A 174 -1.84 15.31 -15.46
CA LYS A 174 -2.52 14.20 -16.17
C LYS A 174 -4.00 14.29 -15.89
N ILE A 175 -4.79 14.21 -16.96
CA ILE A 175 -6.26 14.11 -16.88
C ILE A 175 -6.59 12.62 -16.76
N LEU A 176 -7.24 12.23 -15.67
CA LEU A 176 -7.47 10.81 -15.36
C LEU A 176 -8.92 10.36 -15.50
N ASP A 177 -9.89 11.29 -15.54
CA ASP A 177 -11.31 10.96 -15.67
C ASP A 177 -12.12 12.01 -16.44
N ILE A 178 -13.39 11.66 -16.68
CA ILE A 178 -14.37 12.52 -17.36
C ILE A 178 -14.64 13.78 -16.53
N SER A 179 -14.59 13.69 -15.20
CA SER A 179 -14.77 14.83 -14.30
C SER A 179 -13.70 15.90 -14.52
N GLY A 180 -12.45 15.50 -14.74
CA GLY A 180 -11.34 16.38 -15.07
C GLY A 180 -11.50 17.05 -16.43
N VAL A 181 -11.96 16.31 -17.45
CA VAL A 181 -12.29 16.89 -18.77
C VAL A 181 -13.40 17.94 -18.64
N LYS A 182 -14.47 17.61 -17.90
CA LYS A 182 -15.60 18.51 -17.67
C LYS A 182 -15.20 19.76 -16.91
N ALA A 183 -14.28 19.65 -15.95
CA ALA A 183 -13.74 20.80 -15.24
C ALA A 183 -12.99 21.77 -16.16
N ILE A 184 -12.28 21.26 -17.17
CA ILE A 184 -11.62 22.10 -18.19
C ILE A 184 -12.64 22.74 -19.13
N GLU A 185 -13.65 21.98 -19.55
CA GLU A 185 -14.70 22.47 -20.46
C GLU A 185 -15.51 23.61 -19.84
N GLU A 186 -15.77 23.57 -18.53
CA GLU A 186 -16.44 24.67 -17.82
C GLU A 186 -15.57 25.92 -17.62
N THR A 187 -14.24 25.82 -17.78
CA THR A 187 -13.31 26.97 -17.70
C THR A 187 -13.10 27.65 -19.07
N ARG A 188 -13.59 27.05 -20.15
CA ARG A 188 -13.53 27.61 -21.51
C ARG A 188 -14.50 28.77 -21.69
#